data_AF-A0A2V5TDF4-F1
#
_entry.id   AF-A0A2V5TDF4-F1
#
_cell.length_a   1.000
_cell.length_b   1.000
_cell.length_c   1.000
_cell.angle_alpha   90.00
_cell.angle_beta   90.00
_cell.angle_gamma   90.00
#
_symmetry.space_group_name_H-M   'P 1'
#
loop_
_entity.id
_entity.type
_entity.pdbx_description
1 polymer ?
#
loop_
_entity_poly.entity_id
_entity_poly.type
_entity_poly.pdbx_seq_one_letter_code
_entity_poly.pdbx_strand_id
1 'polypeptide(L)'
;MSDFNETLDALRRARGTRDDARQQLQRARMRQLTLQRLQNKAERREILEEGEDNEQPVFYPNQSEELNRERAQIQEQRELVSQRNAEVGRLIGDLFQRTPQQLIEEWDDSLPIMLLPLRVETRFKDAELWVRVFPDEIAINTHEKLLTEREQTFGMAYWKGLRAAKDDDARKSAWQDLVKRFGANRAAWVALQTKPTNWSDPPPASDDALQFPKFDVAKPDSWTEAPHSRVMPDRFVLMLFRGGKAVHTIVGNQVDDIVVVGPAPLDDEGKSTLKRDPATGRLVLGDEFSWIADFPLAVEKGLGFRVPLNADEASGGFEQLLVIGLKLSADETDTQQLIEQLIDNHHYSAKGFALIKQGTPTNNTDNDSSGFGATDPQAEQSFFVETGPPLFAFEANADKATDGQRLSEYLGLEYDALAHIDGADLTDHSEAVAMNKALYAGTLGYYLNTLLNDVMSNDTLERVRALFIEYVAGRGPLATVRVGNQPYGFLLTSAFPQWSYGVFAERVFRFEENVRRVLAELQSEWATLKSQLPHISKDTDANANLIKVLGLQPTSADYYQRVGYSYDYLRNEQQFAFGGRYGADVIGMFFERNLARAFLAMFGYDPTNKPVPDPT
;
A
#
# COMPACT_ATOMS: atom_id res chain seq x y z
N MET A 1 1.32 -24.46 -17.03
CA MET A 1 1.43 -23.31 -17.96
C MET A 1 0.22 -23.06 -18.87
N SER A 2 -0.10 -23.83 -19.95
CA SER A 2 -1.16 -23.38 -20.91
C SER A 2 -2.56 -23.20 -20.29
N ASP A 3 -2.99 -24.14 -19.45
CA ASP A 3 -4.31 -24.11 -18.79
C ASP A 3 -4.47 -22.99 -17.75
N PHE A 4 -3.38 -22.62 -17.06
CA PHE A 4 -3.37 -21.52 -16.10
C PHE A 4 -3.52 -20.17 -16.82
N ASN A 5 -2.72 -19.93 -17.85
CA ASN A 5 -2.76 -18.68 -18.61
C ASN A 5 -4.09 -18.52 -19.37
N GLU A 6 -4.64 -19.61 -19.92
CA GLU A 6 -5.98 -19.61 -20.53
C GLU A 6 -7.07 -19.21 -19.52
N THR A 7 -6.96 -19.67 -18.28
CA THR A 7 -7.89 -19.30 -17.20
C THR A 7 -7.75 -17.82 -16.81
N LEU A 8 -6.52 -17.30 -16.71
CA LEU A 8 -6.27 -15.88 -16.43
C LEU A 8 -6.81 -14.98 -17.56
N ASP A 9 -6.63 -15.36 -18.82
CA ASP A 9 -7.20 -14.65 -19.96
C ASP A 9 -8.73 -14.64 -19.94
N ALA A 10 -9.35 -15.76 -19.55
CA ALA A 10 -10.80 -15.83 -19.36
C ALA A 10 -11.27 -14.93 -18.22
N LEU A 11 -10.55 -14.89 -17.10
CA LEU A 11 -10.81 -14.00 -15.97
C LEU A 11 -10.69 -12.53 -16.35
N ARG A 12 -9.66 -12.14 -17.10
CA ARG A 12 -9.47 -10.77 -17.60
C ARG A 12 -10.65 -10.33 -18.45
N ARG A 13 -11.10 -11.16 -19.40
CA ARG A 13 -12.30 -10.89 -20.21
C ARG A 13 -13.56 -10.78 -19.35
N ALA A 14 -13.75 -11.71 -18.40
CA ALA A 14 -14.92 -11.71 -17.52
C ALA A 14 -14.97 -10.46 -16.63
N ARG A 15 -13.84 -10.04 -16.06
CA ARG A 15 -13.71 -8.78 -15.30
C ARG A 15 -14.03 -7.56 -16.16
N GLY A 16 -13.49 -7.49 -17.38
CA GLY A 16 -13.80 -6.40 -18.31
C GLY A 16 -15.30 -6.28 -18.57
N THR A 17 -15.96 -7.37 -18.95
CA THR A 17 -17.42 -7.35 -19.20
C THR A 17 -18.25 -7.03 -17.95
N ARG A 18 -17.82 -7.49 -16.77
CA ARG A 18 -18.45 -7.13 -15.49
C ARG A 18 -18.31 -5.65 -15.21
N ASP A 19 -17.11 -5.10 -15.36
CA ASP A 19 -16.83 -3.70 -15.04
C ASP A 19 -17.57 -2.74 -15.98
N ASP A 20 -17.69 -3.10 -17.27
CA ASP A 20 -18.56 -2.40 -18.23
C ASP A 20 -20.03 -2.42 -17.79
N ALA A 21 -20.56 -3.59 -17.40
CA ALA A 21 -21.93 -3.71 -16.92
C ALA A 21 -22.16 -2.91 -15.63
N ARG A 22 -21.19 -2.89 -14.71
CA ARG A 22 -21.25 -2.05 -13.50
C ARG A 22 -21.24 -0.57 -13.82
N GLN A 23 -20.42 -0.14 -14.78
CA GLN A 23 -20.39 1.26 -15.22
C GLN A 23 -21.73 1.66 -15.87
N GLN A 24 -22.33 0.79 -16.68
CA GLN A 24 -23.65 1.01 -17.26
C GLN A 24 -24.75 1.09 -16.20
N LEU A 25 -24.74 0.17 -15.23
CA LEU A 25 -25.67 0.19 -14.09
C LEU A 25 -25.53 1.49 -13.29
N GLN A 26 -24.30 1.91 -13.01
CA GLN A 26 -24.05 3.16 -12.28
C GLN A 26 -24.58 4.36 -13.07
N ARG A 27 -24.31 4.44 -14.38
CA ARG A 27 -24.82 5.51 -15.25
C ARG A 27 -26.35 5.54 -15.26
N ALA A 28 -27.01 4.40 -15.37
CA ALA A 28 -28.47 4.29 -15.33
C ALA A 28 -29.02 4.76 -13.97
N ARG A 29 -28.40 4.36 -12.85
CA ARG A 29 -28.75 4.84 -11.50
C ARG A 29 -28.62 6.36 -11.38
N MET A 30 -27.56 6.96 -11.93
CA MET A 30 -27.40 8.42 -11.93
C MET A 30 -28.49 9.11 -12.76
N ARG A 31 -28.84 8.58 -13.95
CA ARG A 31 -29.94 9.10 -14.77
C ARG A 31 -31.28 9.00 -14.06
N GLN A 32 -31.57 7.87 -13.41
CA GLN A 32 -32.78 7.69 -12.60
C GLN A 32 -32.88 8.75 -11.50
N LEU A 33 -31.79 9.05 -10.79
CA LEU A 33 -31.80 10.07 -9.73
C LEU A 33 -32.06 11.46 -10.28
N THR A 34 -31.47 11.80 -11.43
CA THR A 34 -31.74 13.08 -12.12
C THR A 34 -33.20 13.16 -12.55
N LEU A 35 -33.74 12.13 -13.20
CA LEU A 35 -35.15 12.07 -13.59
C LEU A 35 -36.09 12.14 -12.38
N GLN A 36 -35.75 11.49 -11.28
CA GLN A 36 -36.53 11.56 -10.04
C GLN A 36 -36.55 12.98 -9.47
N ARG A 37 -35.43 13.70 -9.49
CA ARG A 37 -35.37 15.12 -9.09
C ARG A 37 -36.26 15.98 -9.99
N LEU A 38 -36.21 15.78 -11.31
CA LEU A 38 -37.05 16.51 -12.27
C LEU A 38 -38.54 16.19 -12.08
N GLN A 39 -38.88 14.92 -11.85
CA GLN A 39 -40.25 14.49 -11.54
C GLN A 39 -40.78 15.16 -10.27
N ASN A 40 -39.96 15.25 -9.21
CA ASN A 40 -40.34 15.93 -7.97
C ASN A 40 -40.62 17.43 -8.21
N LYS A 41 -39.86 18.10 -9.09
CA LYS A 41 -40.11 19.49 -9.49
C LYS A 41 -41.42 19.64 -10.28
N ALA A 42 -41.68 18.71 -11.20
CA ALA A 42 -42.92 18.66 -11.97
C ALA A 42 -44.15 18.46 -11.06
N GLU A 43 -44.07 17.55 -10.09
CA GLU A 43 -45.13 17.30 -9.09
C GLU A 43 -45.40 18.52 -8.22
N ARG A 44 -44.36 19.28 -7.88
CA ARG A 44 -44.46 20.56 -7.16
C ARG A 44 -44.93 21.72 -8.03
N ARG A 45 -45.11 21.50 -9.34
CA ARG A 45 -45.42 22.54 -10.35
C ARG A 45 -44.44 23.71 -10.27
N GLU A 46 -43.14 23.39 -10.15
CA GLU A 46 -42.10 24.40 -10.26
C GLU A 46 -42.04 24.96 -11.69
N ILE A 47 -41.77 26.26 -11.80
CA ILE A 47 -41.63 26.95 -13.08
C ILE A 47 -40.21 26.69 -13.61
N LEU A 48 -40.14 26.23 -14.86
CA LEU A 48 -38.91 26.04 -15.61
C LEU A 48 -38.46 27.36 -16.27
N GLU A 49 -39.39 28.07 -16.91
CA GLU A 49 -39.17 29.38 -17.54
C GLU A 49 -40.32 30.33 -17.18
N GLU A 50 -39.98 31.52 -16.69
CA GLU A 50 -40.94 32.62 -16.52
C GLU A 50 -41.31 33.14 -17.92
N GLY A 51 -42.61 33.21 -18.23
CA GLY A 51 -43.08 33.72 -19.51
C GLY A 51 -42.79 35.22 -19.66
N GLU A 52 -42.36 35.65 -20.85
CA GLU A 52 -42.33 37.07 -21.20
C GLU A 52 -43.76 37.59 -21.48
N ASP A 53 -43.96 38.91 -21.45
CA ASP A 53 -45.25 39.62 -21.53
C ASP A 53 -46.38 38.85 -22.28
N ASN A 54 -47.43 38.45 -21.53
CA ASN A 54 -48.61 37.69 -21.94
C ASN A 54 -48.46 36.17 -22.23
N GLU A 55 -47.30 35.54 -21.97
CA GLU A 55 -47.13 34.09 -22.05
C GLU A 55 -47.34 33.36 -20.70
N GLN A 56 -47.83 32.11 -20.75
CA GLN A 56 -47.97 31.29 -19.54
C GLN A 56 -46.60 30.73 -19.10
N PRO A 57 -46.35 30.60 -17.79
CA PRO A 57 -45.11 30.01 -17.29
C PRO A 57 -44.98 28.56 -17.76
N VAL A 58 -43.78 28.19 -18.21
CA VAL A 58 -43.46 26.81 -18.60
C VAL A 58 -43.13 26.04 -17.33
N PHE A 59 -43.84 24.95 -17.05
CA PHE A 59 -43.58 24.08 -15.90
C PHE A 59 -42.63 22.94 -16.26
N TYR A 60 -41.95 22.38 -15.26
CA TYR A 60 -41.16 21.16 -15.47
C TYR A 60 -42.05 20.02 -16.03
N PRO A 61 -41.63 19.34 -17.12
CA PRO A 61 -42.42 18.27 -17.72
C PRO A 61 -42.48 17.03 -16.83
N ASN A 62 -43.55 16.25 -16.96
CA ASN A 62 -43.71 14.97 -16.29
C ASN A 62 -42.72 13.94 -16.85
N GLN A 63 -41.91 13.34 -15.97
CA GLN A 63 -40.86 12.37 -16.29
C GLN A 63 -41.22 10.93 -15.91
N SER A 64 -42.48 10.65 -15.54
CA SER A 64 -42.90 9.34 -15.02
C SER A 64 -42.66 8.19 -16.00
N GLU A 65 -42.87 8.38 -17.30
CA GLU A 65 -42.64 7.34 -18.31
C GLU A 65 -41.15 7.03 -18.49
N GLU A 66 -40.30 8.06 -18.58
CA GLU A 66 -38.85 7.90 -18.68
C GLU A 66 -38.27 7.27 -17.43
N LEU A 67 -38.74 7.69 -16.25
CA LEU A 67 -38.35 7.12 -14.97
C LEU A 67 -38.69 5.62 -14.88
N ASN A 68 -39.86 5.21 -15.37
CA ASN A 68 -40.24 3.80 -15.41
C ASN A 68 -39.36 3.00 -16.38
N ARG A 69 -38.99 3.58 -17.53
CA ARG A 69 -38.06 2.94 -18.49
C ARG A 69 -36.67 2.76 -17.87
N GLU A 70 -36.12 3.80 -17.24
CA GLU A 70 -34.81 3.72 -16.57
C GLU A 70 -34.83 2.74 -15.39
N ARG A 71 -35.91 2.65 -14.60
CA ARG A 71 -36.05 1.63 -13.56
C ARG A 71 -36.02 0.21 -14.12
N ALA A 72 -36.71 -0.04 -15.24
CA ALA A 72 -36.66 -1.33 -15.93
C ALA A 72 -35.24 -1.65 -16.43
N GLN A 73 -34.56 -0.67 -17.01
CA GLN A 73 -33.17 -0.82 -17.45
C GLN A 73 -32.22 -1.10 -16.29
N ILE A 74 -32.38 -0.43 -15.15
CA ILE A 74 -31.58 -0.68 -13.94
C ILE A 74 -31.77 -2.11 -13.46
N GLN A 75 -33.00 -2.63 -13.46
CA GLN A 75 -33.26 -4.01 -13.05
C GLN A 75 -32.57 -5.02 -13.98
N GLU A 76 -32.65 -4.83 -15.29
CA GLU A 76 -31.94 -5.66 -16.28
C GLU A 76 -30.42 -5.60 -16.08
N GLN A 77 -29.86 -4.39 -15.88
CA GLN A 77 -28.43 -4.21 -15.64
C GLN A 77 -27.97 -4.81 -14.31
N ARG A 78 -28.81 -4.81 -13.27
CA ARG A 78 -28.52 -5.51 -12.00
C ARG A 78 -28.43 -7.02 -12.19
N GLU A 79 -29.37 -7.60 -12.93
CA GLU A 79 -29.35 -9.02 -13.23
C GLU A 79 -28.11 -9.38 -14.05
N LEU A 80 -27.75 -8.55 -15.02
CA LEU A 80 -26.52 -8.72 -15.80
C LEU A 80 -25.28 -8.63 -14.91
N VAL A 81 -25.15 -7.61 -14.04
CA VAL A 81 -24.02 -7.48 -13.11
C VAL A 81 -23.95 -8.69 -12.17
N SER A 82 -25.08 -9.17 -11.66
CA SER A 82 -25.15 -10.37 -10.82
C SER A 82 -24.64 -11.61 -11.56
N GLN A 83 -25.07 -11.81 -12.81
CA GLN A 83 -24.59 -12.90 -13.67
C GLN A 83 -23.09 -12.81 -13.94
N ARG A 84 -22.56 -11.61 -14.24
CA ARG A 84 -21.12 -11.41 -14.49
C ARG A 84 -20.27 -11.56 -13.24
N ASN A 85 -20.77 -11.12 -12.08
CA ASN A 85 -20.12 -11.40 -10.80
C ASN A 85 -20.05 -12.91 -10.53
N ALA A 86 -21.14 -13.64 -10.77
CA ALA A 86 -21.18 -15.10 -10.62
C ALA A 86 -20.22 -15.82 -11.60
N GLU A 87 -20.11 -15.32 -12.83
CA GLU A 87 -19.15 -15.84 -13.82
C GLU A 87 -17.69 -15.67 -13.35
N VAL A 88 -17.31 -14.46 -12.91
CA VAL A 88 -15.98 -14.20 -12.34
C VAL A 88 -15.76 -15.09 -11.11
N GLY A 89 -16.74 -15.16 -10.21
CA GLY A 89 -16.66 -15.97 -9.00
C GLY A 89 -16.44 -17.47 -9.32
N ARG A 90 -17.13 -18.00 -10.34
CA ARG A 90 -16.94 -19.38 -10.79
C ARG A 90 -15.53 -19.59 -11.36
N LEU A 91 -15.04 -18.70 -12.22
CA LEU A 91 -13.71 -18.80 -12.81
C LEU A 91 -12.59 -18.74 -11.76
N ILE A 92 -12.74 -17.89 -10.75
CA ILE A 92 -11.83 -17.88 -9.59
C ILE A 92 -11.95 -19.22 -8.85
N GLY A 93 -13.16 -19.70 -8.58
CA GLY A 93 -13.38 -20.99 -7.92
C GLY A 93 -12.71 -22.17 -8.65
N ASP A 94 -12.73 -22.16 -9.98
CA ASP A 94 -12.12 -23.18 -10.83
C ASP A 94 -10.57 -23.19 -10.69
N LEU A 95 -9.92 -22.03 -10.49
CA LEU A 95 -8.48 -21.97 -10.21
C LEU A 95 -8.10 -22.76 -8.93
N PHE A 96 -8.94 -22.66 -7.91
CA PHE A 96 -8.73 -23.29 -6.60
C PHE A 96 -9.19 -24.76 -6.52
N GLN A 97 -9.39 -25.42 -7.67
CA GLN A 97 -9.31 -26.88 -7.75
C GLN A 97 -7.89 -27.39 -7.42
N ARG A 98 -6.89 -26.48 -7.49
CA ARG A 98 -5.52 -26.66 -7.01
C ARG A 98 -5.32 -25.98 -5.66
N THR A 99 -4.32 -26.44 -4.92
CA THR A 99 -3.91 -25.77 -3.68
C THR A 99 -3.25 -24.42 -3.97
N PRO A 100 -3.30 -23.44 -3.04
CA PRO A 100 -2.58 -22.17 -3.20
C PRO A 100 -1.08 -22.37 -3.49
N GLN A 101 -0.44 -23.38 -2.88
CA GLN A 101 0.97 -23.69 -3.09
C GLN A 101 1.26 -24.09 -4.54
N GLN A 102 0.44 -24.97 -5.11
CA GLN A 102 0.57 -25.39 -6.52
C GLN A 102 0.37 -24.24 -7.51
N LEU A 103 -0.47 -23.25 -7.15
CA LEU A 103 -0.68 -22.07 -7.98
C LEU A 103 0.53 -21.12 -7.91
N ILE A 104 1.11 -20.93 -6.73
CA ILE A 104 2.31 -20.11 -6.52
C ILE A 104 3.53 -20.74 -7.22
N GLU A 105 3.63 -22.07 -7.28
CA GLU A 105 4.71 -22.78 -7.98
C GLU A 105 4.71 -22.52 -9.51
N GLU A 106 3.62 -22.01 -10.09
CA GLU A 106 3.56 -21.63 -11.51
C GLU A 106 3.99 -20.16 -11.75
N TRP A 107 4.25 -19.38 -10.70
CA TRP A 107 4.69 -17.99 -10.82
C TRP A 107 6.18 -17.89 -11.16
N ASP A 108 6.51 -16.83 -11.91
CA ASP A 108 7.89 -16.43 -12.17
C ASP A 108 8.51 -15.87 -10.88
N ASP A 109 9.64 -16.45 -10.47
CA ASP A 109 10.35 -16.07 -9.25
C ASP A 109 11.16 -14.77 -9.41
N SER A 110 11.20 -14.18 -10.62
CA SER A 110 11.75 -12.85 -10.88
C SER A 110 10.81 -11.71 -10.46
N LEU A 111 9.52 -11.99 -10.23
CA LEU A 111 8.53 -10.99 -9.86
C LEU A 111 8.35 -10.91 -8.33
N PRO A 112 8.40 -9.72 -7.71
CA PRO A 112 8.15 -9.58 -6.29
C PRO A 112 6.67 -9.75 -5.96
N ILE A 113 6.39 -10.34 -4.79
CA ILE A 113 5.04 -10.40 -4.24
C ILE A 113 4.81 -9.20 -3.34
N MET A 114 3.86 -8.33 -3.72
CA MET A 114 3.41 -7.23 -2.87
C MET A 114 2.29 -7.70 -1.94
N LEU A 115 2.50 -7.53 -0.62
CA LEU A 115 1.50 -7.80 0.40
C LEU A 115 0.99 -6.48 0.98
N LEU A 116 -0.33 -6.32 1.02
CA LEU A 116 -0.98 -5.21 1.70
C LEU A 116 -1.30 -5.58 3.15
N PRO A 117 -1.21 -4.62 4.09
CA PRO A 117 -1.54 -4.87 5.49
C PRO A 117 -3.02 -5.24 5.67
N LEU A 118 -3.28 -6.04 6.71
CA LEU A 118 -4.60 -6.50 7.09
C LEU A 118 -4.80 -6.22 8.57
N ARG A 119 -6.02 -5.84 8.94
CA ARG A 119 -6.44 -5.83 10.34
C ARG A 119 -7.09 -7.18 10.67
N VAL A 120 -6.57 -7.83 11.71
CA VAL A 120 -7.08 -9.13 12.18
C VAL A 120 -7.72 -8.96 13.56
N GLU A 121 -8.93 -9.49 13.72
CA GLU A 121 -9.62 -9.58 15.01
C GLU A 121 -9.79 -11.05 15.40
N THR A 122 -9.51 -11.38 16.66
CA THR A 122 -9.56 -12.77 17.15
C THR A 122 -10.40 -12.89 18.40
N ARG A 123 -11.13 -14.01 18.55
CA ARG A 123 -11.91 -14.31 19.75
C ARG A 123 -12.00 -15.81 20.00
N PHE A 124 -11.69 -16.25 21.23
CA PHE A 124 -12.04 -17.60 21.69
C PHE A 124 -13.51 -17.65 22.09
N LYS A 125 -14.27 -18.58 21.52
CA LYS A 125 -15.72 -18.74 21.78
C LYS A 125 -16.16 -20.18 21.51
N ASP A 126 -16.93 -20.77 22.43
CA ASP A 126 -17.58 -22.08 22.25
C ASP A 126 -16.63 -23.21 21.78
N ALA A 127 -15.43 -23.30 22.37
CA ALA A 127 -14.35 -24.21 21.95
C ALA A 127 -13.86 -24.02 20.51
N GLU A 128 -14.05 -22.82 19.95
CA GLU A 128 -13.49 -22.40 18.67
C GLU A 128 -12.64 -21.14 18.83
N LEU A 129 -11.68 -20.96 17.93
CA LEU A 129 -11.03 -19.68 17.67
C LEU A 129 -11.70 -19.05 16.45
N TRP A 130 -12.31 -17.89 16.68
CA TRP A 130 -12.91 -17.05 15.64
C TRP A 130 -11.88 -16.02 15.20
N VAL A 131 -11.63 -15.95 13.90
CA VAL A 131 -10.72 -14.98 13.30
C VAL A 131 -11.48 -14.21 12.24
N ARG A 132 -11.41 -12.88 12.26
CA ARG A 132 -11.98 -12.00 11.23
C ARG A 132 -10.86 -11.17 10.61
N VAL A 133 -10.95 -10.99 9.30
CA VAL A 133 -9.95 -10.29 8.49
C VAL A 133 -10.60 -9.07 7.84
N PHE A 134 -9.97 -7.91 7.99
CA PHE A 134 -10.37 -6.66 7.35
C PHE A 134 -9.23 -6.13 6.47
N PRO A 135 -9.55 -5.55 5.29
CA PRO A 135 -8.58 -4.72 4.58
C PRO A 135 -8.17 -3.53 5.45
N ASP A 136 -6.90 -3.15 5.36
CA ASP A 136 -6.45 -1.85 5.86
C ASP A 136 -6.83 -0.73 4.86
N GLU A 137 -6.69 0.54 5.27
CA GLU A 137 -7.11 1.72 4.52
C GLU A 137 -6.48 1.82 3.13
N ILE A 138 -5.21 1.42 2.98
CA ILE A 138 -4.53 1.38 1.68
C ILE A 138 -5.23 0.48 0.65
N ALA A 139 -6.01 -0.52 1.08
CA ALA A 139 -6.73 -1.42 0.18
C ALA A 139 -8.16 -0.97 -0.13
N ILE A 140 -8.60 0.21 0.34
CA ILE A 140 -9.99 0.69 0.24
C ILE A 140 -10.10 1.85 -0.75
N ASN A 141 -10.92 1.68 -1.78
CA ASN A 141 -11.26 2.70 -2.77
C ASN A 141 -12.45 3.53 -2.30
N THR A 142 -12.33 4.85 -2.43
CA THR A 142 -13.41 5.81 -2.14
C THR A 142 -13.59 6.88 -3.23
N HIS A 143 -12.68 6.95 -4.18
CA HIS A 143 -12.77 7.87 -5.31
C HIS A 143 -13.84 7.42 -6.32
N GLU A 144 -14.57 8.37 -6.89
CA GLU A 144 -15.61 8.13 -7.89
C GLU A 144 -15.26 8.84 -9.20
N LYS A 145 -15.13 8.08 -10.30
CA LYS A 145 -14.70 8.63 -11.59
C LYS A 145 -15.70 9.64 -12.18
N LEU A 146 -17.00 9.44 -11.96
CA LEU A 146 -18.04 10.34 -12.48
C LEU A 146 -17.97 11.73 -11.84
N LEU A 147 -18.17 12.76 -12.66
CA LEU A 147 -18.24 14.14 -12.23
C LEU A 147 -19.68 14.57 -11.94
N THR A 148 -19.87 15.50 -11.01
CA THR A 148 -21.12 16.26 -10.85
C THR A 148 -21.25 17.34 -11.93
N GLU A 149 -22.46 17.85 -12.18
CA GLU A 149 -22.66 18.98 -13.11
C GLU A 149 -21.88 20.23 -12.68
N ARG A 150 -21.77 20.44 -11.36
CA ARG A 150 -20.98 21.53 -10.78
C ARG A 150 -19.50 21.33 -11.09
N GLU A 151 -18.98 20.13 -10.90
CA GLU A 151 -17.58 19.81 -11.23
C GLU A 151 -17.29 20.03 -12.71
N GLN A 152 -18.17 19.56 -13.61
CA GLN A 152 -18.03 19.81 -15.06
C GLN A 152 -18.00 21.32 -15.37
N THR A 153 -18.97 22.07 -14.82
CA THR A 153 -19.07 23.52 -15.04
C THR A 153 -17.82 24.26 -14.57
N PHE A 154 -17.38 24.01 -13.34
CA PHE A 154 -16.22 24.69 -12.78
C PHE A 154 -14.89 24.18 -13.35
N GLY A 155 -14.81 22.92 -13.78
CA GLY A 155 -13.65 22.40 -14.52
C GLY A 155 -13.51 23.05 -15.89
N MET A 156 -14.60 23.20 -16.66
CA MET A 156 -14.59 23.94 -17.92
C MET A 156 -14.22 25.43 -17.70
N ALA A 157 -14.73 26.04 -16.63
CA ALA A 157 -14.37 27.41 -16.25
C ALA A 157 -12.89 27.55 -15.89
N TYR A 158 -12.31 26.56 -15.20
CA TYR A 158 -10.88 26.51 -14.91
C TYR A 158 -10.04 26.55 -16.20
N TRP A 159 -10.35 25.71 -17.19
CA TRP A 159 -9.62 25.69 -18.46
C TRP A 159 -9.77 26.98 -19.27
N LYS A 160 -10.94 27.63 -19.24
CA LYS A 160 -11.14 28.97 -19.81
C LYS A 160 -10.30 30.02 -19.09
N GLY A 161 -10.27 29.98 -17.76
CA GLY A 161 -9.42 30.84 -16.94
C GLY A 161 -7.93 30.64 -17.25
N LEU A 162 -7.49 29.38 -17.35
CA LEU A 162 -6.11 29.02 -17.68
C LEU A 162 -5.72 29.50 -19.09
N ARG A 163 -6.62 29.40 -20.08
CA ARG A 163 -6.43 29.92 -21.44
C ARG A 163 -6.35 31.45 -21.48
N ALA A 164 -7.05 32.13 -20.57
CA ALA A 164 -7.05 33.59 -20.48
C ALA A 164 -5.87 34.15 -19.65
N ALA A 165 -5.23 33.32 -18.84
CA ALA A 165 -4.12 33.69 -17.99
C ALA A 165 -2.90 34.15 -18.81
N LYS A 166 -2.29 35.27 -18.40
CA LYS A 166 -1.11 35.87 -19.06
C LYS A 166 0.16 35.75 -18.23
N ASP A 167 0.02 35.40 -16.96
CA ASP A 167 1.07 35.27 -15.96
C ASP A 167 0.71 34.10 -15.03
N ASP A 168 1.68 33.66 -14.24
CA ASP A 168 1.48 32.53 -13.31
C ASP A 168 0.50 32.85 -12.18
N ASP A 169 0.36 34.12 -11.78
CA ASP A 169 -0.59 34.52 -10.73
C ASP A 169 -2.04 34.29 -11.17
N ALA A 170 -2.37 34.61 -12.43
CA ALA A 170 -3.68 34.29 -13.00
C ALA A 170 -3.92 32.78 -13.11
N ARG A 171 -2.89 31.98 -13.43
CA ARG A 171 -2.98 30.50 -13.49
C ARG A 171 -3.25 29.92 -12.10
N LYS A 172 -2.50 30.38 -11.09
CA LYS A 172 -2.70 30.01 -9.67
C LYS A 172 -4.08 30.39 -9.19
N SER A 173 -4.56 31.60 -9.51
CA SER A 173 -5.91 32.06 -9.14
C SER A 173 -7.00 31.16 -9.71
N ALA A 174 -6.90 30.79 -10.99
CA ALA A 174 -7.85 29.86 -11.62
C ALA A 174 -7.86 28.49 -10.93
N TRP A 175 -6.69 27.96 -10.56
CA TRP A 175 -6.58 26.70 -9.80
C TRP A 175 -7.17 26.82 -8.39
N GLN A 176 -6.81 27.87 -7.66
CA GLN A 176 -7.33 28.16 -6.32
C GLN A 176 -8.85 28.19 -6.29
N ASP A 177 -9.49 28.75 -7.30
CA ASP A 177 -10.95 28.80 -7.39
C ASP A 177 -11.59 27.42 -7.57
N LEU A 178 -10.90 26.49 -8.23
CA LEU A 178 -11.33 25.09 -8.34
C LEU A 178 -11.10 24.35 -7.02
N VAL A 179 -9.91 24.50 -6.43
CA VAL A 179 -9.52 23.85 -5.16
C VAL A 179 -10.41 24.28 -4.01
N LYS A 180 -10.75 25.57 -3.89
CA LYS A 180 -11.66 26.08 -2.85
C LYS A 180 -13.04 25.38 -2.87
N ARG A 181 -13.45 24.81 -3.99
CA ARG A 181 -14.77 24.18 -4.16
C ARG A 181 -14.75 22.69 -3.88
N PHE A 182 -13.68 21.99 -4.26
CA PHE A 182 -13.64 20.53 -4.29
C PHE A 182 -12.48 19.90 -3.49
N GLY A 183 -11.52 20.70 -3.02
CA GLY A 183 -10.23 20.23 -2.51
C GLY A 183 -9.24 19.93 -3.63
N ALA A 184 -7.94 19.95 -3.32
CA ALA A 184 -6.86 19.86 -4.31
C ALA A 184 -6.93 18.57 -5.14
N ASN A 185 -6.96 17.43 -4.45
CA ASN A 185 -7.01 16.09 -5.05
C ASN A 185 -8.20 15.91 -6.01
N ARG A 186 -9.40 16.32 -5.59
CA ARG A 186 -10.59 16.21 -6.43
C ARG A 186 -10.56 17.22 -7.57
N ALA A 187 -10.05 18.43 -7.34
CA ALA A 187 -9.84 19.43 -8.38
C ALA A 187 -8.89 18.93 -9.48
N ALA A 188 -7.84 18.18 -9.13
CA ALA A 188 -6.94 17.54 -10.09
C ALA A 188 -7.69 16.57 -11.01
N TRP A 189 -8.51 15.68 -10.44
CA TRP A 189 -9.36 14.79 -11.23
C TRP A 189 -10.33 15.55 -12.13
N VAL A 190 -10.99 16.60 -11.59
CA VAL A 190 -11.92 17.43 -12.35
C VAL A 190 -11.20 18.09 -13.53
N ALA A 191 -10.04 18.71 -13.28
CA ALA A 191 -9.23 19.34 -14.32
C ALA A 191 -8.81 18.33 -15.39
N LEU A 192 -8.34 17.15 -15.00
CA LEU A 192 -7.95 16.06 -15.90
C LEU A 192 -9.13 15.63 -16.79
N GLN A 193 -10.28 15.35 -16.20
CA GLN A 193 -11.46 14.86 -16.93
C GLN A 193 -12.11 15.94 -17.80
N THR A 194 -12.00 17.23 -17.43
CA THR A 194 -12.53 18.35 -18.24
C THR A 194 -11.49 18.95 -19.18
N LYS A 195 -10.30 18.33 -19.34
CA LYS A 195 -9.27 18.85 -20.24
C LYS A 195 -9.78 18.96 -21.67
N PRO A 196 -9.68 20.14 -22.32
CA PRO A 196 -10.07 20.29 -23.71
C PRO A 196 -9.32 19.31 -24.61
N THR A 197 -10.03 18.62 -25.50
CA THR A 197 -9.45 17.62 -26.41
C THR A 197 -8.53 18.24 -27.45
N ASN A 198 -8.64 19.55 -27.68
CA ASN A 198 -7.78 20.34 -28.56
C ASN A 198 -6.83 21.28 -27.79
N TRP A 199 -6.57 21.02 -26.51
CA TRP A 199 -5.61 21.79 -25.74
C TRP A 199 -4.20 21.70 -26.35
N SER A 200 -3.51 22.84 -26.46
CA SER A 200 -2.18 22.97 -27.05
C SER A 200 -1.41 24.13 -26.39
N ASP A 201 -0.13 24.26 -26.73
CA ASP A 201 0.69 25.41 -26.36
C ASP A 201 1.20 26.11 -27.63
N PRO A 202 0.76 27.35 -27.94
CA PRO A 202 -0.17 28.17 -27.17
C PRO A 202 -1.60 27.60 -27.16
N PRO A 203 -2.43 27.91 -26.14
CA PRO A 203 -3.80 27.41 -26.06
C PRO A 203 -4.69 27.99 -27.17
N PRO A 204 -5.85 27.36 -27.46
CA PRO A 204 -6.80 27.86 -28.46
C PRO A 204 -7.15 29.35 -28.27
N ALA A 205 -7.32 30.06 -29.39
CA ALA A 205 -7.36 31.52 -29.42
C ALA A 205 -8.55 32.17 -28.69
N SER A 206 -9.64 31.43 -28.43
CA SER A 206 -10.84 31.90 -27.74
C SER A 206 -11.51 30.79 -26.96
N ASP A 207 -12.43 31.15 -26.06
CA ASP A 207 -13.20 30.17 -25.28
C ASP A 207 -14.10 29.32 -26.17
N ASP A 208 -14.65 29.91 -27.24
CA ASP A 208 -15.50 29.19 -28.22
C ASP A 208 -14.70 28.20 -29.07
N ALA A 209 -13.38 28.37 -29.16
CA ALA A 209 -12.50 27.43 -29.85
C ALA A 209 -12.15 26.20 -29.00
N LEU A 210 -12.42 26.22 -27.68
CA LEU A 210 -12.16 25.09 -26.80
C LEU A 210 -13.17 23.96 -27.04
N GLN A 211 -12.67 22.75 -27.27
CA GLN A 211 -13.47 21.54 -27.42
C GLN A 211 -13.40 20.73 -26.14
N PHE A 212 -14.47 20.76 -25.36
CA PHE A 212 -14.55 20.00 -24.11
C PHE A 212 -15.06 18.56 -24.36
N PRO A 213 -14.63 17.58 -23.56
CA PRO A 213 -15.22 16.25 -23.54
C PRO A 213 -16.73 16.33 -23.29
N LYS A 214 -17.49 15.42 -23.93
CA LYS A 214 -18.93 15.30 -23.69
C LYS A 214 -19.17 14.42 -22.47
N PHE A 215 -20.01 14.90 -21.56
CA PHE A 215 -20.42 14.17 -20.37
C PHE A 215 -21.88 13.74 -20.52
N ASP A 216 -22.11 12.46 -20.79
CA ASP A 216 -23.47 11.94 -20.99
C ASP A 216 -24.25 11.81 -19.68
N VAL A 217 -23.54 11.71 -18.55
CA VAL A 217 -24.11 11.48 -17.22
C VAL A 217 -23.29 12.25 -16.19
N ALA A 218 -23.98 12.97 -15.30
CA ALA A 218 -23.40 13.60 -14.13
C ALA A 218 -23.93 12.92 -12.86
N LYS A 219 -23.09 12.80 -11.83
CA LYS A 219 -23.56 12.31 -10.54
C LYS A 219 -24.30 13.43 -9.77
N PRO A 220 -25.40 13.10 -9.06
CA PRO A 220 -26.27 14.08 -8.44
C PRO A 220 -25.70 14.69 -7.15
N ASP A 221 -24.81 13.97 -6.47
CA ASP A 221 -24.22 14.35 -5.18
C ASP A 221 -22.72 14.02 -5.18
N SER A 222 -21.97 14.54 -4.20
CA SER A 222 -20.52 14.33 -4.10
C SER A 222 -20.13 12.90 -3.75
N TRP A 223 -21.04 12.13 -3.15
CA TRP A 223 -20.85 10.74 -2.74
C TRP A 223 -22.05 9.91 -3.21
N THR A 224 -21.79 8.89 -4.03
CA THR A 224 -22.80 8.03 -4.64
C THR A 224 -22.47 6.54 -4.59
N GLU A 225 -21.23 6.17 -4.29
CA GLU A 225 -20.79 4.76 -4.25
C GLU A 225 -20.35 4.31 -2.86
N ALA A 226 -20.53 3.02 -2.56
CA ALA A 226 -19.99 2.44 -1.35
C ALA A 226 -18.46 2.33 -1.42
N PRO A 227 -17.73 2.53 -0.31
CA PRO A 227 -16.32 2.21 -0.24
C PRO A 227 -16.13 0.70 -0.45
N HIS A 228 -15.15 0.33 -1.26
CA HIS A 228 -14.93 -1.06 -1.65
C HIS A 228 -13.45 -1.35 -1.92
N SER A 229 -13.07 -2.62 -1.92
CA SER A 229 -11.73 -3.07 -2.29
C SER A 229 -11.79 -3.93 -3.55
N ARG A 230 -10.81 -3.75 -4.45
CA ARG A 230 -10.60 -4.58 -5.65
C ARG A 230 -9.30 -5.40 -5.59
N VAL A 231 -8.49 -5.17 -4.56
CA VAL A 231 -7.15 -5.73 -4.39
C VAL A 231 -7.09 -6.83 -3.33
N MET A 232 -8.25 -7.23 -2.80
CA MET A 232 -8.33 -8.37 -1.88
C MET A 232 -7.85 -9.66 -2.57
N PRO A 233 -7.21 -10.56 -1.81
CA PRO A 233 -6.79 -11.85 -2.33
C PRO A 233 -8.00 -12.72 -2.63
N ASP A 234 -7.85 -13.72 -3.49
CA ASP A 234 -8.96 -14.60 -3.87
C ASP A 234 -9.40 -15.51 -2.71
N ARG A 235 -8.43 -15.90 -1.87
CA ARG A 235 -8.62 -16.64 -0.62
C ARG A 235 -7.55 -16.25 0.39
N PHE A 236 -7.92 -16.29 1.66
CA PHE A 236 -6.97 -16.22 2.77
C PHE A 236 -6.55 -17.62 3.23
N VAL A 237 -5.31 -17.73 3.71
CA VAL A 237 -4.77 -18.90 4.41
C VAL A 237 -4.47 -18.49 5.85
N LEU A 238 -5.11 -19.16 6.80
CA LEU A 238 -4.87 -19.00 8.22
C LEU A 238 -3.91 -20.10 8.70
N MET A 239 -2.84 -19.69 9.38
CA MET A 239 -1.88 -20.60 10.01
C MET A 239 -1.76 -20.31 11.50
N LEU A 240 -1.82 -21.36 12.32
CA LEU A 240 -1.66 -21.28 13.77
C LEU A 240 -0.44 -22.08 14.19
N PHE A 241 0.42 -21.49 15.01
CA PHE A 241 1.68 -22.10 15.41
C PHE A 241 1.71 -22.46 16.90
N ARG A 242 2.21 -23.67 17.18
CA ARG A 242 2.58 -24.15 18.52
C ARG A 242 3.96 -24.80 18.49
N GLY A 243 4.82 -24.44 19.44
CA GLY A 243 6.22 -24.89 19.46
C GLY A 243 6.99 -24.59 18.17
N GLY A 244 6.66 -23.45 17.51
CA GLY A 244 7.27 -23.05 16.24
C GLY A 244 6.85 -23.86 15.01
N LYS A 245 5.86 -24.75 15.14
CA LYS A 245 5.30 -25.53 14.03
C LYS A 245 3.86 -25.12 13.74
N ALA A 246 3.50 -25.04 12.47
CA ALA A 246 2.10 -24.85 12.08
C ALA A 246 1.30 -26.09 12.49
N VAL A 247 0.40 -25.94 13.45
CA VAL A 247 -0.53 -26.99 13.90
C VAL A 247 -1.84 -26.94 13.14
N HIS A 248 -2.21 -25.77 12.62
CA HIS A 248 -3.33 -25.58 11.69
C HIS A 248 -2.85 -24.82 10.46
N THR A 249 -3.31 -25.25 9.28
CA THR A 249 -3.20 -24.51 8.02
C THR A 249 -4.52 -24.66 7.28
N ILE A 250 -5.28 -23.56 7.24
CA ILE A 250 -6.68 -23.56 6.81
C ILE A 250 -6.83 -22.59 5.65
N VAL A 251 -7.26 -23.11 4.51
CA VAL A 251 -7.66 -22.28 3.36
C VAL A 251 -9.11 -21.82 3.57
N GLY A 252 -9.32 -20.51 3.54
CA GLY A 252 -10.64 -19.90 3.73
C GLY A 252 -11.55 -20.07 2.52
N ASN A 253 -12.80 -19.61 2.69
CA ASN A 253 -13.74 -19.48 1.58
C ASN A 253 -13.24 -18.44 0.57
N GLN A 254 -13.82 -18.47 -0.62
CA GLN A 254 -13.52 -17.51 -1.67
C GLN A 254 -13.97 -16.10 -1.24
N VAL A 255 -13.12 -15.12 -1.50
CA VAL A 255 -13.42 -13.70 -1.33
C VAL A 255 -14.01 -13.17 -2.63
N ASP A 256 -15.04 -12.33 -2.53
CA ASP A 256 -15.61 -11.64 -3.69
C ASP A 256 -14.53 -10.77 -4.38
N ASP A 257 -14.48 -10.75 -5.72
CA ASP A 257 -13.48 -9.96 -6.46
C ASP A 257 -13.61 -8.44 -6.21
N ILE A 258 -14.79 -8.00 -5.74
CA ILE A 258 -15.05 -6.65 -5.25
C ILE A 258 -15.71 -6.76 -3.87
N VAL A 259 -15.00 -6.35 -2.83
CA VAL A 259 -15.49 -6.41 -1.43
C VAL A 259 -16.00 -5.05 -1.01
N VAL A 260 -17.30 -4.93 -0.72
CA VAL A 260 -17.88 -3.69 -0.16
C VAL A 260 -17.59 -3.63 1.35
N VAL A 261 -17.00 -2.53 1.80
CA VAL A 261 -16.49 -2.36 3.18
C VAL A 261 -17.22 -1.27 3.97
N GLY A 262 -18.31 -0.74 3.43
CA GLY A 262 -19.10 0.28 4.09
C GLY A 262 -20.41 0.59 3.38
N PRO A 263 -21.20 1.53 3.93
CA PRO A 263 -22.51 1.86 3.38
C PRO A 263 -22.39 2.60 2.04
N ALA A 264 -23.34 2.35 1.13
CA ALA A 264 -23.59 3.25 0.01
C ALA A 264 -24.49 4.42 0.48
N PRO A 265 -24.25 5.66 0.03
CA PRO A 265 -25.04 6.82 0.46
C PRO A 265 -26.44 6.87 -0.16
N LEU A 266 -26.64 6.18 -1.29
CA LEU A 266 -27.88 6.19 -2.03
C LEU A 266 -28.78 5.02 -1.61
N ASP A 267 -30.01 5.36 -1.23
CA ASP A 267 -31.05 4.38 -0.95
C ASP A 267 -31.57 3.76 -2.26
N ASP A 268 -31.54 2.44 -2.34
CA ASP A 268 -31.99 1.71 -3.52
C ASP A 268 -33.45 1.28 -3.38
N GLU A 269 -34.39 2.12 -3.83
CA GLU A 269 -35.83 1.81 -3.87
C GLU A 269 -36.38 1.28 -2.53
N GLY A 270 -35.98 1.93 -1.43
CA GLY A 270 -36.38 1.54 -0.08
C GLY A 270 -35.50 0.46 0.55
N LYS A 271 -34.48 -0.07 -0.13
CA LYS A 271 -33.37 -0.86 0.44
C LYS A 271 -32.23 0.08 0.84
N SER A 272 -32.46 0.87 1.89
CA SER A 272 -31.38 1.66 2.50
C SER A 272 -30.28 0.75 3.02
N THR A 273 -29.03 1.17 2.80
CA THR A 273 -27.81 0.50 3.27
C THR A 273 -27.61 0.63 4.77
N LEU A 274 -28.27 1.60 5.42
CA LEU A 274 -28.24 1.81 6.86
C LEU A 274 -29.65 2.18 7.34
N LYS A 275 -30.29 1.25 8.07
CA LYS A 275 -31.59 1.51 8.69
C LYS A 275 -31.51 1.41 10.20
N ARG A 276 -32.43 2.06 10.89
CA ARG A 276 -32.71 1.73 12.30
C ARG A 276 -33.90 0.80 12.36
N ASP A 277 -33.73 -0.31 13.06
CA ASP A 277 -34.84 -1.19 13.42
C ASP A 277 -35.81 -0.41 14.32
N PRO A 278 -37.08 -0.22 13.92
CA PRO A 278 -38.05 0.52 14.71
C PRO A 278 -38.37 -0.10 16.08
N ALA A 279 -38.23 -1.41 16.23
CA ALA A 279 -38.55 -2.12 17.47
C ALA A 279 -37.36 -2.14 18.45
N THR A 280 -36.13 -2.29 17.95
CA THR A 280 -34.94 -2.41 18.81
C THR A 280 -34.07 -1.15 18.86
N GLY A 281 -34.29 -0.20 17.95
CA GLY A 281 -33.48 1.01 17.79
C GLY A 281 -32.07 0.77 17.26
N ARG A 282 -31.70 -0.49 16.96
CA ARG A 282 -30.37 -0.89 16.48
C ARG A 282 -30.19 -0.57 15.00
N LEU A 283 -28.95 -0.35 14.60
CA LEU A 283 -28.60 -0.22 13.19
C LEU A 283 -28.67 -1.58 12.51
N VAL A 284 -29.36 -1.63 11.38
CA VAL A 284 -29.42 -2.74 10.44
C VAL A 284 -28.58 -2.34 9.22
N LEU A 285 -27.55 -3.14 8.94
CA LEU A 285 -26.63 -2.92 7.83
C LEU A 285 -27.19 -3.57 6.56
N GLY A 286 -26.91 -2.98 5.40
CA GLY A 286 -27.27 -3.53 4.10
C GLY A 286 -26.47 -4.78 3.76
N ASP A 287 -27.07 -5.67 2.97
CA ASP A 287 -26.57 -7.02 2.68
C ASP A 287 -25.14 -7.06 2.10
N GLU A 288 -24.73 -6.02 1.36
CA GLU A 288 -23.41 -5.98 0.71
C GLU A 288 -22.25 -5.88 1.72
N PHE A 289 -22.44 -5.18 2.85
CA PHE A 289 -21.40 -4.91 3.85
C PHE A 289 -21.76 -5.37 5.27
N SER A 290 -22.90 -6.04 5.45
CA SER A 290 -23.35 -6.55 6.75
C SER A 290 -22.39 -7.56 7.38
N TRP A 291 -21.51 -8.18 6.59
CA TRP A 291 -20.43 -9.07 7.05
C TRP A 291 -19.51 -8.43 8.11
N ILE A 292 -19.41 -7.09 8.12
CA ILE A 292 -18.65 -6.34 9.14
C ILE A 292 -19.20 -6.61 10.55
N ALA A 293 -20.53 -6.73 10.68
CA ALA A 293 -21.20 -7.05 11.94
C ALA A 293 -21.49 -8.55 12.07
N ASP A 294 -21.97 -9.19 11.00
CA ASP A 294 -22.36 -10.61 10.96
C ASP A 294 -21.14 -11.52 10.72
N PHE A 295 -20.70 -12.21 11.78
CA PHE A 295 -19.53 -13.08 11.71
C PHE A 295 -19.75 -14.35 10.84
N PRO A 296 -20.85 -15.10 10.95
CA PRO A 296 -21.18 -16.15 9.99
C PRO A 296 -21.07 -15.71 8.53
N LEU A 297 -21.62 -14.54 8.19
CA LEU A 297 -21.51 -14.01 6.83
C LEU A 297 -20.07 -13.65 6.45
N ALA A 298 -19.26 -13.12 7.38
CA ALA A 298 -17.84 -12.90 7.14
C ALA A 298 -17.11 -14.21 6.80
N VAL A 299 -17.41 -15.31 7.49
CA VAL A 299 -16.86 -16.63 7.17
C VAL A 299 -17.31 -17.10 5.79
N GLU A 300 -18.59 -16.96 5.46
CA GLU A 300 -19.14 -17.31 4.15
C GLU A 300 -18.43 -16.57 3.02
N LYS A 301 -18.22 -15.25 3.17
CA LYS A 301 -17.52 -14.39 2.21
C LYS A 301 -15.98 -14.52 2.21
N GLY A 302 -15.42 -15.50 2.91
CA GLY A 302 -13.96 -15.70 2.98
C GLY A 302 -13.19 -14.71 3.85
N LEU A 303 -13.88 -13.83 4.58
CA LEU A 303 -13.34 -12.77 5.45
C LEU A 303 -13.27 -13.20 6.92
N GLY A 304 -13.47 -14.48 7.22
CA GLY A 304 -13.39 -15.02 8.57
C GLY A 304 -13.16 -16.53 8.62
N PHE A 305 -12.75 -17.00 9.78
CA PHE A 305 -12.43 -18.40 10.06
C PHE A 305 -13.04 -18.84 11.39
N ARG A 306 -13.56 -20.06 11.42
CA ARG A 306 -13.92 -20.78 12.65
C ARG A 306 -13.02 -21.97 12.77
N VAL A 307 -12.13 -21.95 13.75
CA VAL A 307 -11.17 -23.02 13.99
C VAL A 307 -11.62 -23.80 15.22
N PRO A 308 -12.07 -25.05 15.07
CA PRO A 308 -12.40 -25.89 16.23
C PRO A 308 -11.12 -26.17 17.04
N LEU A 309 -11.22 -26.07 18.35
CA LEU A 309 -10.10 -26.26 19.28
C LEU A 309 -10.29 -27.54 20.08
N ASN A 310 -9.20 -28.29 20.25
CA ASN A 310 -9.15 -29.34 21.26
C ASN A 310 -8.89 -28.76 22.66
N ALA A 311 -8.96 -29.59 23.71
CA ALA A 311 -8.80 -29.14 25.10
C ALA A 311 -7.42 -28.50 25.38
N ASP A 312 -6.37 -29.01 24.75
CA ASP A 312 -5.00 -28.51 24.91
C ASP A 312 -4.80 -27.17 24.18
N GLU A 313 -5.50 -26.93 23.09
CA GLU A 313 -5.49 -25.66 22.35
C GLU A 313 -6.35 -24.60 23.04
N ALA A 314 -7.52 -24.99 23.56
CA ALA A 314 -8.39 -24.08 24.29
C ALA A 314 -7.74 -23.56 25.58
N SER A 315 -6.92 -24.39 26.24
CA SER A 315 -6.20 -24.01 27.47
C SER A 315 -4.83 -23.39 27.20
N GLY A 316 -4.08 -23.90 26.23
CA GLY A 316 -2.71 -23.49 25.93
C GLY A 316 -2.57 -22.37 24.91
N GLY A 317 -3.58 -22.10 24.10
CA GLY A 317 -3.54 -21.10 23.03
C GLY A 317 -2.51 -21.41 21.94
N PHE A 318 -2.09 -20.36 21.22
CA PHE A 318 -1.13 -20.39 20.12
C PHE A 318 -0.08 -19.29 20.33
N GLU A 319 1.18 -19.54 19.96
CA GLU A 319 2.22 -18.48 20.09
C GLU A 319 2.17 -17.49 18.92
N GLN A 320 1.65 -17.91 17.76
CA GLN A 320 1.51 -17.06 16.58
C GLN A 320 0.29 -17.47 15.75
N LEU A 321 -0.39 -16.44 15.24
CA LEU A 321 -1.42 -16.52 14.22
C LEU A 321 -0.93 -15.72 13.01
N LEU A 322 -0.98 -16.34 11.82
CA LEU A 322 -0.64 -15.67 10.57
C LEU A 322 -1.80 -15.82 9.58
N VAL A 323 -2.21 -14.71 8.99
CA VAL A 323 -3.18 -14.67 7.89
C VAL A 323 -2.47 -14.05 6.70
N ILE A 324 -2.48 -14.76 5.58
CA ILE A 324 -1.91 -14.30 4.31
C ILE A 324 -2.88 -14.64 3.18
N GLY A 325 -2.92 -13.85 2.13
CA GLY A 325 -3.66 -14.19 0.93
C GLY A 325 -2.98 -13.57 -0.28
N LEU A 326 -3.16 -14.20 -1.44
CA LEU A 326 -2.64 -13.72 -2.71
C LEU A 326 -3.79 -13.63 -3.73
N LYS A 327 -3.67 -12.72 -4.68
CA LYS A 327 -4.57 -12.60 -5.82
C LYS A 327 -4.03 -13.44 -6.99
N LEU A 328 -4.17 -14.75 -6.86
CA LEU A 328 -3.69 -15.76 -7.83
C LEU A 328 -4.43 -15.71 -9.17
N SER A 329 -5.56 -15.01 -9.20
CA SER A 329 -6.40 -14.76 -10.38
C SER A 329 -5.95 -13.56 -11.23
N ALA A 330 -4.76 -13.02 -11.00
CA ALA A 330 -4.18 -11.89 -11.74
C ALA A 330 -2.70 -12.17 -12.05
N ASP A 331 -2.23 -11.83 -13.24
CA ASP A 331 -0.82 -11.84 -13.60
C ASP A 331 -0.15 -10.47 -13.38
N GLU A 332 1.08 -10.30 -13.87
CA GLU A 332 1.86 -9.07 -13.77
C GLU A 332 1.14 -7.86 -14.39
N THR A 333 0.53 -8.03 -15.56
CA THR A 333 -0.13 -6.93 -16.29
C THR A 333 -1.42 -6.55 -15.59
N ASP A 334 -2.20 -7.53 -15.13
CA ASP A 334 -3.41 -7.28 -14.34
C ASP A 334 -3.07 -6.58 -13.01
N THR A 335 -1.98 -6.99 -12.36
CA THR A 335 -1.56 -6.44 -11.06
C THR A 335 -1.01 -5.03 -11.20
N GLN A 336 -0.21 -4.73 -12.23
CA GLN A 336 0.22 -3.37 -12.57
C GLN A 336 -1.00 -2.43 -12.64
N GLN A 337 -1.99 -2.79 -13.46
CA GLN A 337 -3.21 -1.98 -13.61
C GLN A 337 -4.00 -1.84 -12.30
N LEU A 338 -4.06 -2.89 -11.47
CA LEU A 338 -4.74 -2.84 -10.17
C LEU A 338 -4.04 -1.88 -9.20
N ILE A 339 -2.71 -1.86 -9.16
CA ILE A 339 -1.93 -0.98 -8.27
C ILE A 339 -1.96 0.46 -8.77
N GLU A 340 -1.82 0.70 -10.08
CA GLU A 340 -1.96 2.04 -10.66
C GLU A 340 -3.36 2.62 -10.38
N GLN A 341 -4.41 1.81 -10.57
CA GLN A 341 -5.77 2.21 -10.21
C GLN A 341 -5.93 2.44 -8.71
N LEU A 342 -5.25 1.68 -7.85
CA LEU A 342 -5.28 1.88 -6.41
C LEU A 342 -4.64 3.22 -6.03
N ILE A 343 -3.51 3.57 -6.66
CA ILE A 343 -2.83 4.85 -6.49
C ILE A 343 -3.75 6.00 -6.93
N ASP A 344 -4.33 5.93 -8.13
CA ASP A 344 -5.30 6.94 -8.63
C ASP A 344 -6.48 7.10 -7.67
N ASN A 345 -7.02 5.98 -7.17
CA ASN A 345 -8.13 6.00 -6.22
C ASN A 345 -7.78 6.74 -4.93
N HIS A 346 -6.53 6.66 -4.48
CA HIS A 346 -6.08 7.42 -3.30
C HIS A 346 -5.71 8.85 -3.65
N HIS A 347 -4.97 9.07 -4.74
CA HIS A 347 -4.53 10.38 -5.25
C HIS A 347 -5.72 11.33 -5.38
N TYR A 348 -6.78 10.89 -6.06
CA TYR A 348 -7.97 11.70 -6.33
C TYR A 348 -9.08 11.56 -5.27
N SER A 349 -8.82 10.86 -4.16
CA SER A 349 -9.73 10.85 -3.02
C SER A 349 -9.57 12.12 -2.17
N ALA A 350 -10.54 12.38 -1.30
CA ALA A 350 -10.44 13.45 -0.31
C ALA A 350 -9.24 13.29 0.64
N LYS A 351 -8.72 12.06 0.79
CA LYS A 351 -7.61 11.75 1.70
C LYS A 351 -6.23 11.93 1.06
N GLY A 352 -6.13 11.68 -0.24
CA GLY A 352 -4.89 11.85 -1.01
C GLY A 352 -3.89 10.71 -0.87
N PHE A 353 -2.90 10.76 -1.75
CA PHE A 353 -1.73 9.89 -1.81
C PHE A 353 -0.48 10.75 -1.95
N ALA A 354 0.58 10.44 -1.22
CA ALA A 354 1.85 11.17 -1.29
C ALA A 354 3.04 10.27 -0.95
N LEU A 355 4.21 10.58 -1.48
CA LEU A 355 5.48 10.06 -0.98
C LEU A 355 6.00 11.02 0.10
N ILE A 356 6.46 10.49 1.22
CA ILE A 356 6.92 11.29 2.35
C ILE A 356 8.32 10.88 2.80
N LYS A 357 9.09 11.87 3.24
CA LYS A 357 10.42 11.70 3.82
C LYS A 357 10.36 10.80 5.06
N GLN A 358 11.29 9.87 5.20
CA GLN A 358 11.36 9.07 6.41
C GLN A 358 11.68 9.91 7.65
N GLY A 359 11.03 9.59 8.76
CA GLY A 359 11.11 10.38 9.99
C GLY A 359 10.16 11.58 10.02
N THR A 360 9.33 11.77 8.99
CA THR A 360 8.25 12.77 9.00
C THR A 360 7.33 12.56 10.22
N PRO A 361 7.13 13.59 11.07
CA PRO A 361 6.28 13.46 12.25
C PRO A 361 4.83 13.14 11.88
N THR A 362 4.24 12.14 12.55
CA THR A 362 2.85 11.73 12.34
C THR A 362 1.84 12.51 13.18
N ASN A 363 2.30 13.18 14.23
CA ASN A 363 1.48 14.00 15.12
C ASN A 363 2.11 15.38 15.30
N ASN A 364 1.26 16.39 15.52
CA ASN A 364 1.73 17.70 15.98
C ASN A 364 2.26 17.57 17.41
N THR A 365 3.41 18.18 17.67
CA THR A 365 3.95 18.42 19.01
C THR A 365 4.04 19.94 19.24
N ASP A 366 4.35 20.36 20.47
CA ASP A 366 4.53 21.80 20.77
C ASP A 366 5.67 22.44 19.96
N ASN A 367 6.63 21.65 19.49
CA ASN A 367 7.82 22.14 18.77
C ASN A 367 7.79 21.87 17.26
N ASP A 368 7.11 20.81 16.81
CA ASP A 368 7.10 20.36 15.42
C ASP A 368 5.67 20.05 14.96
N SER A 369 5.32 20.49 13.75
CA SER A 369 4.06 20.10 13.10
C SER A 369 4.17 18.69 12.52
N SER A 370 3.04 17.98 12.42
CA SER A 370 2.97 16.77 11.61
C SER A 370 3.27 17.10 10.15
N GLY A 371 3.96 16.21 9.44
CA GLY A 371 4.06 16.35 7.98
C GLY A 371 2.74 16.07 7.25
N PHE A 372 1.72 15.65 8.00
CA PHE A 372 0.33 15.71 7.58
C PHE A 372 -0.29 17.04 8.03
N GLY A 373 -0.60 17.91 7.09
CA GLY A 373 -1.41 19.11 7.34
C GLY A 373 -2.39 19.30 6.20
N ALA A 374 -3.60 19.77 6.50
CA ALA A 374 -4.53 20.32 5.49
C ALA A 374 -4.01 21.65 4.88
N THR A 375 -2.71 21.88 4.97
CA THR A 375 -2.02 23.14 4.77
C THR A 375 -1.28 23.09 3.45
N ASP A 376 -2.06 23.17 2.37
CA ASP A 376 -1.63 23.85 1.16
C ASP A 376 -2.35 25.20 1.13
N PRO A 377 -1.93 26.19 1.95
CA PRO A 377 -2.62 27.46 2.04
C PRO A 377 -2.56 28.12 0.68
N GLN A 378 -3.73 28.46 0.13
CA GLN A 378 -3.86 29.01 -1.22
C GLN A 378 -3.49 28.05 -2.37
N ALA A 379 -3.53 26.73 -2.14
CA ALA A 379 -3.40 25.73 -3.21
C ALA A 379 -2.12 25.86 -4.06
N GLU A 380 -1.02 26.37 -3.48
CA GLU A 380 0.21 26.64 -4.22
C GLU A 380 0.97 25.35 -4.52
N GLN A 381 1.14 24.48 -3.53
CA GLN A 381 1.87 23.22 -3.70
C GLN A 381 1.13 22.31 -4.69
N SER A 382 -0.18 22.13 -4.50
CA SER A 382 -1.01 21.35 -5.42
C SER A 382 -1.06 21.95 -6.82
N PHE A 383 -0.97 23.28 -6.96
CA PHE A 383 -0.86 23.88 -8.29
C PHE A 383 0.40 23.40 -9.02
N PHE A 384 1.55 23.47 -8.36
CA PHE A 384 2.82 23.05 -8.97
C PHE A 384 2.83 21.55 -9.26
N VAL A 385 2.34 20.73 -8.32
CA VAL A 385 2.29 19.27 -8.45
C VAL A 385 1.34 18.84 -9.57
N GLU A 386 0.11 19.33 -9.59
CA GLU A 386 -0.96 18.82 -10.47
C GLU A 386 -0.99 19.46 -11.86
N THR A 387 -0.49 20.70 -11.99
CA THR A 387 -0.58 21.48 -13.23
C THR A 387 0.76 21.76 -13.90
N GLY A 388 1.85 21.51 -13.17
CA GLY A 388 3.22 21.63 -13.66
C GLY A 388 3.64 20.46 -14.56
N PRO A 389 4.92 20.42 -14.98
CA PRO A 389 5.49 19.23 -15.59
C PRO A 389 5.53 18.06 -14.59
N PRO A 390 5.68 16.81 -15.06
CA PRO A 390 5.96 15.67 -14.19
C PRO A 390 7.07 15.97 -13.18
N LEU A 391 6.86 15.58 -11.92
CA LEU A 391 7.81 15.81 -10.83
C LEU A 391 9.13 15.05 -11.01
N PHE A 392 9.10 13.97 -11.77
CA PHE A 392 10.29 13.22 -12.13
C PHE A 392 10.20 12.70 -13.56
N ALA A 393 11.35 12.30 -14.08
CA ALA A 393 11.50 11.58 -15.34
C ALA A 393 12.57 10.50 -15.15
N PHE A 394 12.74 9.64 -16.15
CA PHE A 394 13.81 8.64 -16.13
C PHE A 394 15.18 9.30 -15.95
N GLU A 395 15.87 8.94 -14.87
CA GLU A 395 17.28 9.24 -14.64
C GLU A 395 18.06 7.92 -14.64
N ALA A 396 18.98 7.79 -15.60
CA ALA A 396 19.78 6.58 -15.77
C ALA A 396 20.82 6.40 -14.66
N ASN A 397 21.26 7.50 -14.03
CA ASN A 397 22.14 7.44 -12.89
C ASN A 397 21.34 7.16 -11.62
N ALA A 398 21.41 5.92 -11.12
CA ALA A 398 20.75 5.52 -9.90
C ALA A 398 21.01 6.48 -8.72
N ASP A 399 22.20 7.08 -8.59
CA ASP A 399 22.51 8.02 -7.49
C ASP A 399 21.72 9.34 -7.54
N LYS A 400 21.01 9.59 -8.63
CA LYS A 400 20.17 10.77 -8.84
C LYS A 400 18.70 10.45 -9.08
N ALA A 401 18.35 9.17 -9.22
CA ALA A 401 16.98 8.73 -9.38
C ALA A 401 16.13 9.19 -8.19
N THR A 402 14.97 9.76 -8.48
CA THR A 402 14.01 10.19 -7.46
C THR A 402 13.31 8.99 -6.85
N ASP A 403 12.68 9.21 -5.71
CA ASP A 403 11.91 8.19 -5.01
C ASP A 403 10.68 7.75 -5.83
N GLY A 404 10.07 8.66 -6.61
CA GLY A 404 8.99 8.34 -7.55
C GLY A 404 9.42 7.40 -8.68
N GLN A 405 10.59 7.64 -9.28
CA GLN A 405 11.16 6.74 -10.28
C GLN A 405 11.41 5.35 -9.68
N ARG A 406 12.07 5.30 -8.52
CA ARG A 406 12.40 4.03 -7.85
C ARG A 406 11.16 3.24 -7.46
N LEU A 407 10.14 3.90 -6.92
CA LEU A 407 8.89 3.25 -6.56
C LEU A 407 8.19 2.67 -7.79
N SER A 408 8.19 3.42 -8.90
CA SER A 408 7.62 2.95 -10.18
C SER A 408 8.36 1.70 -10.67
N GLU A 409 9.69 1.74 -10.76
CA GLU A 409 10.51 0.63 -11.24
C GLU A 409 10.40 -0.62 -10.34
N TYR A 410 10.34 -0.42 -9.02
CA TYR A 410 10.30 -1.53 -8.08
C TYR A 410 8.94 -2.25 -8.05
N LEU A 411 7.85 -1.50 -8.22
CA LEU A 411 6.50 -2.06 -8.27
C LEU A 411 6.04 -2.41 -9.71
N GLY A 412 6.84 -2.10 -10.72
CA GLY A 412 6.51 -2.34 -12.13
C GLY A 412 5.39 -1.44 -12.65
N LEU A 413 5.37 -0.17 -12.24
CA LEU A 413 4.36 0.84 -12.61
C LEU A 413 4.86 1.71 -13.76
N GLU A 414 3.92 2.20 -14.57
CA GLU A 414 4.20 3.32 -15.48
C GLU A 414 4.50 4.60 -14.69
N TYR A 415 5.45 5.41 -15.17
CA TYR A 415 5.86 6.62 -14.45
C TYR A 415 4.73 7.65 -14.32
N ASP A 416 3.82 7.68 -15.29
CA ASP A 416 2.67 8.57 -15.29
C ASP A 416 1.77 8.36 -14.04
N ALA A 417 1.74 7.16 -13.46
CA ALA A 417 0.97 6.86 -12.26
C ALA A 417 1.48 7.58 -11.00
N LEU A 418 2.76 8.00 -10.99
CA LEU A 418 3.38 8.71 -9.88
C LEU A 418 3.84 10.14 -10.24
N ALA A 419 3.80 10.52 -11.53
CA ALA A 419 4.35 11.76 -12.06
C ALA A 419 3.83 13.03 -11.37
N HIS A 420 2.58 13.00 -10.88
CA HIS A 420 1.92 14.13 -10.21
C HIS A 420 1.55 13.79 -8.76
N ILE A 421 2.31 12.90 -8.11
CA ILE A 421 2.15 12.58 -6.69
C ILE A 421 3.09 13.44 -5.87
N ASP A 422 2.54 14.14 -4.88
CA ASP A 422 3.32 14.95 -3.94
C ASP A 422 4.48 14.15 -3.33
N GLY A 423 5.69 14.72 -3.40
CA GLY A 423 6.92 14.09 -2.96
C GLY A 423 7.53 13.03 -3.90
N ALA A 424 7.03 12.86 -5.13
CA ALA A 424 7.64 11.94 -6.11
C ALA A 424 9.03 12.39 -6.60
N ASP A 425 9.37 13.67 -6.44
CA ASP A 425 10.68 14.27 -6.70
C ASP A 425 11.66 14.18 -5.51
N LEU A 426 11.24 13.61 -4.38
CA LEU A 426 12.11 13.37 -3.24
C LEU A 426 13.26 12.42 -3.61
N THR A 427 14.33 12.46 -2.81
CA THR A 427 15.57 11.72 -3.07
C THR A 427 16.08 11.02 -1.81
N ASP A 428 15.18 10.64 -0.90
CA ASP A 428 15.52 10.04 0.40
C ASP A 428 16.40 8.79 0.27
N HIS A 429 16.12 7.96 -0.74
CA HIS A 429 16.94 6.77 -1.01
C HIS A 429 18.35 7.19 -1.48
N SER A 430 18.42 8.08 -2.47
CA SER A 430 19.69 8.52 -3.06
C SER A 430 20.56 9.26 -2.03
N GLU A 431 19.96 10.02 -1.12
CA GLU A 431 20.63 10.61 0.05
C GLU A 431 21.19 9.54 1.01
N ALA A 432 20.42 8.48 1.29
CA ALA A 432 20.87 7.39 2.17
C ALA A 432 22.05 6.61 1.58
N VAL A 433 22.00 6.34 0.27
CA VAL A 433 23.10 5.72 -0.49
C VAL A 433 24.34 6.62 -0.49
N ALA A 434 24.19 7.92 -0.72
CA ALA A 434 25.29 8.88 -0.68
C ALA A 434 25.95 8.94 0.71
N MET A 435 25.15 8.89 1.78
CA MET A 435 25.68 8.83 3.15
C MET A 435 26.48 7.54 3.40
N ASN A 436 25.96 6.38 2.96
CA ASN A 436 26.67 5.11 3.07
C ASN A 436 28.00 5.12 2.28
N LYS A 437 27.99 5.69 1.06
CA LYS A 437 29.20 5.91 0.25
C LYS A 437 30.24 6.76 0.99
N ALA A 438 29.81 7.88 1.57
CA ALA A 438 30.70 8.80 2.27
C ALA A 438 31.30 8.20 3.54
N LEU A 439 30.51 7.44 4.31
CA LEU A 439 30.93 6.88 5.60
C LEU A 439 31.68 5.55 5.48
N TYR A 440 31.61 4.86 4.34
CA TYR A 440 32.20 3.52 4.17
C TYR A 440 33.65 3.45 4.63
N ALA A 441 34.52 4.36 4.18
CA ALA A 441 35.95 4.31 4.46
C ALA A 441 36.27 4.36 5.97
N GLY A 442 35.53 5.19 6.73
CA GLY A 442 35.72 5.36 8.17
C GLY A 442 34.95 4.36 9.05
N THR A 443 34.09 3.54 8.45
CA THR A 443 33.23 2.59 9.18
C THR A 443 33.54 1.16 8.76
N LEU A 444 32.72 0.59 7.87
CA LEU A 444 32.82 -0.80 7.43
C LEU A 444 34.12 -1.05 6.66
N GLY A 445 34.56 -0.10 5.83
CA GLY A 445 35.79 -0.21 5.04
C GLY A 445 37.04 -0.35 5.91
N TYR A 446 37.19 0.47 6.95
CA TYR A 446 38.31 0.34 7.90
C TYR A 446 38.28 -1.03 8.60
N TYR A 447 37.11 -1.43 9.11
CA TYR A 447 36.94 -2.71 9.80
C TYR A 447 37.32 -3.90 8.92
N LEU A 448 36.80 -3.94 7.69
CA LEU A 448 37.06 -5.05 6.77
C LEU A 448 38.52 -5.11 6.31
N ASN A 449 39.11 -3.96 5.95
CA ASN A 449 40.50 -3.89 5.46
C ASN A 449 41.56 -4.09 6.55
N THR A 450 41.24 -3.79 7.81
CA THR A 450 42.23 -3.84 8.91
C THR A 450 42.04 -5.08 9.78
N LEU A 451 40.80 -5.45 10.10
CA LEU A 451 40.51 -6.52 11.06
C LEU A 451 40.12 -7.84 10.42
N LEU A 452 39.65 -7.84 9.16
CA LEU A 452 39.20 -9.04 8.43
C LEU A 452 39.95 -9.29 7.11
N ASN A 453 41.08 -8.61 6.88
CA ASN A 453 41.92 -8.78 5.68
C ASN A 453 42.49 -10.20 5.52
N ASP A 454 42.71 -10.92 6.62
CA ASP A 454 43.15 -12.33 6.61
C ASP A 454 42.01 -13.32 6.27
N VAL A 455 40.77 -12.84 6.19
CA VAL A 455 39.56 -13.65 5.93
C VAL A 455 39.05 -13.47 4.51
N MET A 456 39.19 -12.27 3.94
CA MET A 456 38.63 -11.92 2.63
C MET A 456 39.72 -11.46 1.65
N SER A 457 39.64 -11.95 0.40
CA SER A 457 40.48 -11.43 -0.67
C SER A 457 40.12 -9.99 -1.04
N ASN A 458 41.06 -9.24 -1.62
CA ASN A 458 40.80 -7.87 -2.11
C ASN A 458 39.62 -7.80 -3.10
N ASP A 459 39.44 -8.80 -3.98
CA ASP A 459 38.27 -8.87 -4.88
C ASP A 459 36.96 -8.99 -4.10
N THR A 460 36.95 -9.81 -3.04
CA THR A 460 35.79 -9.94 -2.16
C THR A 460 35.51 -8.63 -1.41
N LEU A 461 36.54 -7.95 -0.92
CA LEU A 461 36.40 -6.65 -0.23
C LEU A 461 35.78 -5.59 -1.15
N GLU A 462 36.23 -5.50 -2.41
CA GLU A 462 35.63 -4.58 -3.39
C GLU A 462 34.18 -4.93 -3.74
N ARG A 463 33.83 -6.22 -3.81
CA ARG A 463 32.43 -6.65 -3.99
C ARG A 463 31.55 -6.34 -2.78
N VAL A 464 32.05 -6.52 -1.56
CA VAL A 464 31.33 -6.13 -0.34
C VAL A 464 31.16 -4.62 -0.30
N ARG A 465 32.19 -3.85 -0.69
CA ARG A 465 32.09 -2.41 -0.84
C ARG A 465 30.96 -2.04 -1.80
N ALA A 466 30.97 -2.58 -3.03
CA ALA A 466 29.93 -2.32 -4.03
C ALA A 466 28.54 -2.66 -3.50
N LEU A 467 28.36 -3.85 -2.91
CA LEU A 467 27.10 -4.26 -2.28
C LEU A 467 26.61 -3.25 -1.23
N PHE A 468 27.48 -2.85 -0.31
CA PHE A 468 27.13 -1.93 0.77
C PHE A 468 26.80 -0.53 0.27
N ILE A 469 27.60 -0.01 -0.66
CA ILE A 469 27.44 1.38 -1.12
C ILE A 469 26.37 1.54 -2.19
N GLU A 470 25.86 0.47 -2.79
CA GLU A 470 24.83 0.54 -3.85
C GLU A 470 23.47 0.01 -3.40
N TYR A 471 23.44 -1.04 -2.56
CA TYR A 471 22.20 -1.78 -2.27
C TYR A 471 21.80 -1.79 -0.80
N VAL A 472 22.68 -1.40 0.12
CA VAL A 472 22.34 -1.31 1.54
C VAL A 472 21.88 0.11 1.84
N ALA A 473 20.66 0.25 2.35
CA ALA A 473 20.11 1.52 2.82
C ALA A 473 19.45 1.32 4.19
N GLY A 474 19.89 2.07 5.21
CA GLY A 474 19.32 1.98 6.57
C GLY A 474 17.88 2.49 6.65
N ARG A 475 17.43 3.22 5.64
CA ARG A 475 16.05 3.69 5.45
C ARG A 475 15.22 2.71 4.61
N GLY A 476 15.75 1.54 4.23
CA GLY A 476 15.05 0.63 3.34
C GLY A 476 15.11 1.07 1.86
N PRO A 477 14.61 0.21 0.94
CA PRO A 477 14.82 0.39 -0.49
C PRO A 477 13.88 1.42 -1.14
N LEU A 478 12.74 1.72 -0.52
CA LEU A 478 11.69 2.57 -1.09
C LEU A 478 11.26 3.67 -0.11
N ALA A 479 10.78 4.78 -0.66
CA ALA A 479 10.18 5.85 0.13
C ALA A 479 8.88 5.38 0.81
N THR A 480 8.58 6.01 1.95
CA THR A 480 7.32 5.80 2.65
C THR A 480 6.20 6.46 1.85
N VAL A 481 5.07 5.75 1.67
CA VAL A 481 3.87 6.32 1.06
C VAL A 481 2.86 6.68 2.16
N ARG A 482 2.06 7.72 1.92
CA ARG A 482 0.99 8.15 2.82
C ARG A 482 -0.35 8.04 2.09
N VAL A 483 -1.29 7.32 2.69
CA VAL A 483 -2.70 7.32 2.28
C VAL A 483 -3.49 8.03 3.38
N GLY A 484 -4.06 9.20 3.07
CA GLY A 484 -4.70 10.01 4.09
C GLY A 484 -3.75 10.40 5.22
N ASN A 485 -4.08 10.02 6.45
CA ASN A 485 -3.24 10.25 7.62
C ASN A 485 -2.38 9.03 8.01
N GLN A 486 -2.40 7.95 7.23
CA GLN A 486 -1.67 6.72 7.52
C GLN A 486 -0.39 6.63 6.66
N PRO A 487 0.80 6.61 7.27
CA PRO A 487 2.03 6.29 6.57
C PRO A 487 2.23 4.77 6.48
N TYR A 488 2.72 4.31 5.33
CA TYR A 488 3.07 2.92 5.04
C TYR A 488 4.52 2.85 4.57
N GLY A 489 5.33 2.06 5.28
CA GLY A 489 6.69 1.72 4.87
C GLY A 489 6.74 0.40 4.11
N PHE A 490 7.71 0.25 3.22
CA PHE A 490 7.95 -1.00 2.50
C PHE A 490 9.00 -1.84 3.22
N LEU A 491 8.64 -3.06 3.57
CA LEU A 491 9.58 -4.06 4.11
C LEU A 491 9.84 -5.13 3.05
N LEU A 492 11.01 -5.07 2.43
CA LEU A 492 11.48 -6.17 1.59
C LEU A 492 11.95 -7.32 2.48
N THR A 493 11.44 -8.52 2.22
CA THR A 493 11.84 -9.73 2.95
C THR A 493 11.77 -10.95 2.06
N SER A 494 12.52 -12.00 2.44
CA SER A 494 12.48 -13.31 1.82
C SER A 494 12.87 -14.40 2.82
N ALA A 495 12.60 -15.66 2.48
CA ALA A 495 13.02 -16.82 3.24
C ALA A 495 14.49 -17.17 2.91
N PHE A 496 15.46 -16.37 3.38
CA PHE A 496 16.90 -16.58 3.13
C PHE A 496 17.42 -18.03 3.34
N PRO A 497 16.94 -18.81 4.32
CA PRO A 497 17.35 -20.21 4.47
C PRO A 497 16.87 -21.13 3.35
N GLN A 498 15.78 -20.77 2.67
CA GLN A 498 15.19 -21.49 1.53
C GLN A 498 15.58 -20.89 0.18
N TRP A 499 16.20 -19.70 0.18
CA TRP A 499 16.65 -19.04 -1.03
C TRP A 499 17.67 -19.90 -1.77
N SER A 500 17.42 -20.13 -3.05
CA SER A 500 18.33 -20.86 -3.93
C SER A 500 18.52 -20.08 -5.22
N TYR A 501 19.76 -19.95 -5.66
CA TYR A 501 20.04 -19.42 -6.99
C TYR A 501 19.89 -20.55 -8.01
N GLY A 502 19.08 -20.34 -9.05
CA GLY A 502 18.77 -21.37 -10.05
C GLY A 502 20.01 -21.97 -10.71
N VAL A 503 19.96 -23.28 -10.98
CA VAL A 503 21.06 -24.08 -11.55
C VAL A 503 21.45 -23.64 -12.98
N PHE A 504 20.55 -22.95 -13.67
CA PHE A 504 20.70 -22.48 -15.06
C PHE A 504 21.19 -21.05 -15.19
N ALA A 505 21.49 -20.36 -14.08
CA ALA A 505 22.09 -19.05 -14.21
C ALA A 505 23.47 -19.16 -14.84
N GLU A 506 23.69 -18.42 -15.92
CA GLU A 506 24.97 -18.35 -16.65
C GLU A 506 26.13 -17.85 -15.78
N ARG A 507 25.82 -17.31 -14.58
CA ARG A 507 26.77 -16.69 -13.66
C ARG A 507 26.99 -17.54 -12.41
N VAL A 508 28.25 -17.70 -12.03
CA VAL A 508 28.65 -18.31 -10.77
C VAL A 508 28.38 -17.34 -9.61
N PHE A 509 27.30 -17.55 -8.85
CA PHE A 509 26.88 -16.74 -7.70
C PHE A 509 27.66 -17.00 -6.41
N ARG A 510 28.98 -17.23 -6.48
CA ARG A 510 29.78 -17.59 -5.30
C ARG A 510 29.76 -16.49 -4.23
N PHE A 511 29.78 -15.22 -4.64
CA PHE A 511 29.76 -14.09 -3.71
C PHE A 511 28.38 -13.97 -3.05
N GLU A 512 27.31 -13.98 -3.86
CA GLU A 512 25.93 -13.84 -3.42
C GLU A 512 25.50 -15.02 -2.52
N GLU A 513 25.93 -16.25 -2.84
CA GLU A 513 25.72 -17.42 -1.98
C GLU A 513 26.45 -17.28 -0.63
N ASN A 514 27.66 -16.72 -0.60
CA ASN A 514 28.34 -16.46 0.66
C ASN A 514 27.63 -15.36 1.47
N VAL A 515 27.14 -14.30 0.81
CA VAL A 515 26.30 -13.28 1.46
C VAL A 515 25.04 -13.91 2.04
N ARG A 516 24.34 -14.76 1.27
CA ARG A 516 23.15 -15.49 1.73
C ARG A 516 23.46 -16.34 2.96
N ARG A 517 24.60 -17.05 3.00
CA ARG A 517 25.02 -17.85 4.16
C ARG A 517 25.27 -16.99 5.39
N VAL A 518 25.95 -15.85 5.25
CA VAL A 518 26.16 -14.90 6.35
C VAL A 518 24.82 -14.37 6.86
N LEU A 519 23.91 -13.97 5.97
CA LEU A 519 22.58 -13.48 6.34
C LEU A 519 21.74 -14.56 7.04
N ALA A 520 21.81 -15.81 6.59
CA ALA A 520 21.12 -16.93 7.23
C ALA A 520 21.66 -17.19 8.66
N GLU A 521 22.97 -17.08 8.87
CA GLU A 521 23.58 -17.21 10.20
C GLU A 521 23.17 -16.05 11.11
N LEU A 522 23.24 -14.81 10.62
CA LEU A 522 22.77 -13.63 11.37
C LEU A 522 21.27 -13.74 11.72
N GLN A 523 20.45 -14.27 10.81
CA GLN A 523 19.04 -14.52 11.08
C GLN A 523 18.84 -15.55 12.20
N SER A 524 19.65 -16.61 12.24
CA SER A 524 19.66 -17.58 13.33
C SER A 524 19.98 -16.92 14.67
N GLU A 525 21.02 -16.08 14.71
CA GLU A 525 21.41 -15.33 15.90
C GLU A 525 20.32 -14.35 16.36
N TRP A 526 19.74 -13.56 15.44
CA TRP A 526 18.63 -12.66 15.77
C TRP A 526 17.40 -13.41 16.29
N ALA A 527 17.15 -14.64 15.83
CA ALA A 527 16.07 -15.47 16.35
C ALA A 527 16.28 -15.81 17.84
N THR A 528 17.53 -15.97 18.31
CA THR A 528 17.82 -16.19 19.74
C THR A 528 17.51 -14.97 20.59
N LEU A 529 17.60 -13.77 20.02
CA LEU A 529 17.31 -12.50 20.69
C LEU A 529 15.81 -12.17 20.73
N LYS A 530 14.97 -12.87 19.95
CA LYS A 530 13.53 -12.60 19.88
C LYS A 530 12.84 -12.66 21.24
N SER A 531 13.21 -13.62 22.10
CA SER A 531 12.67 -13.75 23.46
C SER A 531 13.10 -12.60 24.39
N GLN A 532 14.14 -11.86 24.03
CA GLN A 532 14.67 -10.72 24.78
C GLN A 532 13.98 -9.40 24.44
N LEU A 533 13.24 -9.32 23.32
CA LEU A 533 12.48 -8.13 22.95
C LEU A 533 11.40 -7.81 23.99
N PRO A 534 11.22 -6.53 24.38
CA PRO A 534 10.12 -6.14 25.26
C PRO A 534 8.80 -6.15 24.48
N HIS A 535 7.76 -6.72 25.09
CA HIS A 535 6.38 -6.65 24.61
C HIS A 535 5.45 -6.58 25.81
N ILE A 536 4.23 -6.08 25.62
CA ILE A 536 3.26 -5.79 26.70
C ILE A 536 3.05 -7.01 27.62
N SER A 537 3.01 -8.21 27.02
CA SER A 537 2.76 -9.48 27.71
C SER A 537 4.01 -10.25 28.18
N LYS A 538 5.19 -9.62 28.18
CA LYS A 538 6.45 -10.33 28.46
C LYS A 538 6.54 -10.88 29.87
N ASP A 539 6.18 -10.05 30.84
CA ASP A 539 6.25 -10.33 32.29
C ASP A 539 4.90 -10.01 32.94
N THR A 540 4.72 -10.35 34.22
CA THR A 540 3.46 -10.13 34.96
C THR A 540 3.12 -8.66 35.20
N ASP A 541 4.10 -7.75 35.08
CA ASP A 541 3.88 -6.31 35.24
C ASP A 541 3.70 -5.62 33.88
N ALA A 542 2.44 -5.54 33.44
CA ALA A 542 2.06 -4.90 32.20
C ALA A 542 2.43 -3.41 32.15
N ASN A 543 2.44 -2.71 33.29
CA ASN A 543 2.78 -1.28 33.34
C ASN A 543 4.27 -1.08 33.10
N ALA A 544 5.13 -1.85 33.77
CA ALA A 544 6.57 -1.80 33.55
C ALA A 544 6.93 -2.18 32.10
N ASN A 545 6.25 -3.18 31.53
CA ASN A 545 6.46 -3.57 30.13
C ASN A 545 6.01 -2.48 29.15
N LEU A 546 4.89 -1.81 29.42
CA LEU A 546 4.44 -0.68 28.61
C LEU A 546 5.49 0.43 28.59
N ILE A 547 6.09 0.79 29.74
CA ILE A 547 7.16 1.79 29.79
C ILE A 547 8.39 1.35 28.98
N LYS A 548 8.81 0.08 29.08
CA LYS A 548 9.92 -0.45 28.27
C LYS A 548 9.62 -0.37 26.77
N VAL A 549 8.40 -0.71 26.36
CA VAL A 549 7.96 -0.66 24.96
C VAL A 549 7.90 0.78 24.46
N LEU A 550 7.34 1.71 25.26
CA LEU A 550 7.30 3.13 24.94
C LEU A 550 8.69 3.79 24.90
N GLY A 551 9.66 3.23 25.63
CA GLY A 551 11.06 3.66 25.59
C GLY A 551 11.84 3.16 24.37
N LEU A 552 11.28 2.26 23.55
CA LEU A 552 11.91 1.86 22.31
C LEU A 552 11.91 3.01 21.31
N GLN A 553 13.04 3.21 20.64
CA GLN A 553 13.17 4.15 19.53
C GLN A 553 13.15 3.36 18.21
N PRO A 554 12.44 3.85 17.18
CA PRO A 554 12.40 3.21 15.86
C PRO A 554 13.73 3.34 15.12
N THR A 555 14.60 4.25 15.57
CA THR A 555 15.95 4.46 15.06
C THR A 555 16.97 4.30 16.18
N SER A 556 18.22 4.00 15.82
CA SER A 556 19.30 3.96 16.81
C SER A 556 19.53 5.35 17.38
N ALA A 557 19.13 5.56 18.63
CA ALA A 557 19.31 6.82 19.36
C ALA A 557 20.67 6.91 20.06
N ASP A 558 21.25 5.76 20.38
CA ASP A 558 22.57 5.63 21.01
C ASP A 558 23.45 4.69 20.17
N TYR A 559 24.74 4.98 20.14
CA TYR A 559 25.73 4.06 19.60
C TYR A 559 26.74 3.69 20.68
N TYR A 560 27.10 2.41 20.74
CA TYR A 560 28.17 1.93 21.58
C TYR A 560 29.41 1.78 20.71
N GLN A 561 30.44 2.56 21.01
CA GLN A 561 31.74 2.43 20.37
C GLN A 561 32.71 1.70 21.28
N ARG A 562 33.49 0.78 20.71
CA ARG A 562 34.68 0.24 21.36
C ARG A 562 35.89 0.97 20.80
N VAL A 563 36.51 1.82 21.62
CA VAL A 563 37.76 2.48 21.23
C VAL A 563 38.87 1.43 21.21
N GLY A 564 39.30 1.03 20.02
CA GLY A 564 40.23 -0.09 19.80
C GLY A 564 41.58 0.10 20.48
N TYR A 565 42.07 1.34 20.60
CA TYR A 565 43.28 1.69 21.35
C TYR A 565 43.13 3.05 22.03
N SER A 566 43.03 3.04 23.36
CA SER A 566 43.22 4.21 24.23
C SER A 566 44.20 3.85 25.36
N TYR A 567 44.77 4.85 26.02
CA TYR A 567 45.57 4.60 27.23
C TYR A 567 44.76 3.85 28.30
N ASP A 568 43.47 4.15 28.42
CA ASP A 568 42.55 3.45 29.31
C ASP A 568 42.30 2.00 28.87
N TYR A 569 42.26 1.71 27.56
CA TYR A 569 42.20 0.33 27.04
C TYR A 569 43.44 -0.48 27.43
N LEU A 570 44.65 0.07 27.25
CA LEU A 570 45.90 -0.61 27.65
C LEU A 570 45.99 -0.81 29.18
N ARG A 571 45.49 0.16 29.95
CA ARG A 571 45.39 0.07 31.41
C ARG A 571 44.34 -0.95 31.86
N ASN A 572 43.22 -1.03 31.16
CA ASN A 572 42.16 -2.02 31.40
C ASN A 572 42.64 -3.43 31.04
N GLU A 573 43.35 -3.63 29.94
CA GLU A 573 44.03 -4.89 29.59
C GLU A 573 44.89 -5.42 30.75
N GLN A 574 45.63 -4.53 31.42
CA GLN A 574 46.42 -4.88 32.59
C GLN A 574 45.56 -5.35 33.79
N GLN A 575 44.31 -4.88 33.89
CA GLN A 575 43.31 -5.34 34.88
C GLN A 575 42.52 -6.58 34.44
N PHE A 576 42.62 -6.99 33.17
CA PHE A 576 42.11 -8.25 32.60
C PHE A 576 43.14 -9.39 32.68
N ALA A 577 44.34 -9.17 33.23
CA ALA A 577 45.29 -10.24 33.52
C ALA A 577 44.76 -11.18 34.63
N PHE A 578 45.24 -12.44 34.64
CA PHE A 578 44.84 -13.46 35.59
C PHE A 578 45.05 -12.97 37.05
N GLY A 579 43.96 -12.80 37.81
CA GLY A 579 43.97 -12.23 39.17
C GLY A 579 43.44 -10.79 39.28
N GLY A 580 43.01 -10.16 38.18
CA GLY A 580 42.38 -8.84 38.17
C GLY A 580 40.86 -8.83 38.42
N ARG A 581 40.29 -7.62 38.58
CA ARG A 581 38.89 -7.37 38.99
C ARG A 581 37.84 -7.98 38.03
N TYR A 582 38.21 -8.20 36.76
CA TYR A 582 37.33 -8.66 35.68
C TYR A 582 37.68 -10.08 35.19
N GLY A 583 38.33 -10.92 36.01
CA GLY A 583 38.76 -12.26 35.61
C GLY A 583 37.65 -13.20 35.10
N ALA A 584 36.39 -12.98 35.51
CA ALA A 584 35.24 -13.71 34.96
C ALA A 584 34.92 -13.30 33.51
N ASP A 585 35.11 -12.02 33.17
CA ASP A 585 34.90 -11.49 31.82
C ASP A 585 35.99 -11.99 30.86
N VAL A 586 37.20 -12.27 31.35
CA VAL A 586 38.28 -12.91 30.57
C VAL A 586 37.90 -14.32 30.11
N ILE A 587 37.23 -15.09 30.98
CA ILE A 587 36.74 -16.43 30.67
C ILE A 587 35.61 -16.35 29.65
N GLY A 588 34.67 -15.41 29.82
CA GLY A 588 33.62 -15.10 28.84
C GLY A 588 34.20 -14.73 27.48
N MET A 589 35.19 -13.83 27.43
CA MET A 589 35.91 -13.45 26.21
C MET A 589 36.65 -14.63 25.58
N PHE A 590 37.12 -15.61 26.36
CA PHE A 590 37.77 -16.81 25.82
C PHE A 590 36.78 -17.72 25.08
N PHE A 591 35.56 -17.86 25.61
CA PHE A 591 34.46 -18.56 24.93
C PHE A 591 33.98 -17.80 23.68
N GLU A 592 33.76 -16.49 23.80
CA GLU A 592 33.40 -15.63 22.66
C GLU A 592 34.46 -15.66 21.56
N ARG A 593 35.75 -15.65 21.94
CA ARG A 593 36.87 -15.77 20.99
C ARG A 593 36.86 -17.09 20.24
N ASN A 594 36.51 -18.19 20.89
CA ASN A 594 36.43 -19.50 20.23
C ASN A 594 35.23 -19.58 19.27
N LEU A 595 34.08 -19.03 19.66
CA LEU A 595 32.90 -18.93 18.78
C LEU A 595 33.16 -18.03 17.57
N ALA A 596 33.73 -16.84 17.79
CA ALA A 596 34.10 -15.91 16.73
C ALA A 596 35.13 -16.54 15.77
N ARG A 597 36.13 -17.26 16.28
CA ARG A 597 37.10 -17.98 15.44
C ARG A 597 36.47 -19.12 14.66
N ALA A 598 35.53 -19.86 15.24
CA ALA A 598 34.82 -20.92 14.53
C ALA A 598 33.98 -20.33 13.40
N PHE A 599 33.25 -19.24 13.64
CA PHE A 599 32.51 -18.51 12.61
C PHE A 599 33.46 -18.01 11.50
N LEU A 600 34.54 -17.30 11.86
CA LEU A 600 35.49 -16.80 10.86
C LEU A 600 36.16 -17.93 10.07
N ALA A 601 36.44 -19.08 10.71
CA ALA A 601 37.00 -20.25 10.04
C ALA A 601 36.03 -20.85 9.00
N MET A 602 34.70 -20.79 9.23
CA MET A 602 33.71 -21.16 8.22
C MET A 602 33.80 -20.30 6.95
N PHE A 603 34.34 -19.09 7.06
CA PHE A 603 34.54 -18.16 5.95
C PHE A 603 36.00 -18.02 5.52
N GLY A 604 36.88 -18.95 5.92
CA GLY A 604 38.24 -19.05 5.39
C GLY A 604 39.35 -18.47 6.27
N TYR A 605 39.06 -18.03 7.50
CA TYR A 605 40.09 -17.64 8.46
C TYR A 605 40.96 -18.84 8.87
N ASP A 606 42.27 -18.72 8.65
CA ASP A 606 43.27 -19.66 9.16
C ASP A 606 44.05 -19.02 10.33
N PRO A 607 43.96 -19.56 11.56
CA PRO A 607 44.66 -19.01 12.72
C PRO A 607 46.19 -19.14 12.64
N THR A 608 46.72 -19.85 11.64
CA THR A 608 48.15 -20.00 11.38
C THR A 608 48.71 -18.98 10.39
N ASN A 609 47.85 -18.21 9.69
CA ASN A 609 48.28 -17.12 8.84
C ASN A 609 48.97 -16.03 9.69
N LYS A 610 50.11 -15.53 9.20
CA LYS A 610 50.81 -14.41 9.84
C LYS A 610 50.06 -13.12 9.48
N PRO A 611 49.81 -12.20 10.44
CA PRO A 611 49.12 -10.96 10.16
C PRO A 611 49.83 -10.19 9.05
N VAL A 612 49.08 -9.79 8.01
CA VAL A 612 49.62 -8.96 6.94
C VAL A 612 49.99 -7.59 7.54
N PRO A 613 51.24 -7.12 7.41
CA PRO A 613 51.64 -5.83 7.97
C PRO A 613 50.86 -4.71 7.29
N ASP A 614 50.39 -3.78 8.12
CA ASP A 614 49.62 -2.59 7.74
C ASP A 614 50.38 -1.80 6.64
N PRO A 615 49.79 -1.56 5.46
CA PRO A 615 50.40 -0.69 4.47
C PRO A 615 50.25 0.75 4.96
N THR A 616 51.35 1.29 5.51
CA THR A 616 51.51 2.69 5.93
C THR A 616 51.03 3.69 4.91
#